data_AF-A0A2D7Y4G2-F1
#
_entry.id   AF-A0A2D7Y4G2-F1
#
_cell.length_a   1.000
_cell.length_b   1.000
_cell.length_c   1.000
_cell.angle_alpha   90.00
_cell.angle_beta   90.00
_cell.angle_gamma   90.00
#
_symmetry.space_group_name_H-M   'P 1'
#
loop_
_entity.id
_entity.type
_entity.pdbx_description
1 polymer ?
#
loop_
_entity_poly.entity_id
_entity_poly.type
_entity_poly.pdbx_seq_one_letter_code
_entity_poly.pdbx_strand_id
1 'polypeptide(L)'
;MQDEDFDILLQKADPDRRLAALFATPQVRDRLLALYAFNHELGKIADASTESMIGEMKLTWWRDAVSDLYAETPKVRRHAITEGLAPLTQMIPEAEWMGLIEARFDDISARPFASLEEIIAYVDATAVRLVRLAAGIAGAEIGPCRMEAAGRAWGLTGLLRAFPLRARIGRAPAGGDALAAVGATPAMLAQGLGEEKIAEAIRPVRE
;
A
#
# COMPACT_ATOMS: atom_id res chain seq x y z
N MET A 1 10.91 -23.23 6.93
CA MET A 1 11.84 -22.11 7.15
C MET A 1 12.02 -21.46 5.80
N GLN A 2 11.17 -20.49 5.49
CA GLN A 2 11.27 -19.76 4.22
C GLN A 2 12.27 -18.64 4.46
N ASP A 3 13.52 -18.86 4.07
CA ASP A 3 14.42 -17.75 3.75
C ASP A 3 13.80 -17.07 2.53
N GLU A 4 12.91 -16.12 2.78
CA GLU A 4 12.26 -15.37 1.73
C GLU A 4 13.22 -14.28 1.27
N ASP A 5 13.88 -14.53 0.14
CA ASP A 5 14.70 -13.54 -0.54
C ASP A 5 13.80 -12.41 -1.06
N PHE A 6 13.85 -11.25 -0.40
CA PHE A 6 13.06 -10.08 -0.78
C PHE A 6 13.35 -9.62 -2.21
N ASP A 7 14.57 -9.85 -2.72
CA ASP A 7 14.91 -9.50 -4.09
C ASP A 7 14.08 -10.34 -5.08
N ILE A 8 14.01 -11.66 -4.86
CA ILE A 8 13.23 -12.59 -5.68
C ILE A 8 11.73 -12.32 -5.55
N LEU A 9 11.25 -12.07 -4.33
CA LEU A 9 9.84 -11.72 -4.07
C LEU A 9 9.45 -10.48 -4.87
N LEU A 10 10.21 -9.39 -4.70
CA LEU A 10 9.91 -8.11 -5.32
C LEU A 10 10.16 -8.09 -6.82
N GLN A 11 11.05 -8.94 -7.34
CA GLN A 11 11.20 -9.11 -8.79
C GLN A 11 9.89 -9.51 -9.47
N LYS A 12 9.05 -10.28 -8.78
CA LYS A 12 7.73 -10.69 -9.28
C LYS A 12 6.62 -9.72 -8.86
N ALA A 13 6.66 -9.27 -7.61
CA ALA A 13 5.57 -8.53 -6.98
C ALA A 13 5.61 -7.01 -7.25
N ASP A 14 6.80 -6.40 -7.27
CA ASP A 14 7.00 -4.96 -7.42
C ASP A 14 8.36 -4.67 -8.09
N PRO A 15 8.52 -5.05 -9.38
CA PRO A 15 9.80 -4.99 -10.08
C PRO A 15 10.35 -3.57 -10.18
N ASP A 16 9.48 -2.56 -10.24
CA ASP A 16 9.90 -1.17 -10.40
C ASP A 16 10.49 -0.60 -9.10
N ARG A 17 9.87 -0.84 -7.94
CA ARG A 17 10.46 -0.43 -6.65
C ARG A 17 11.69 -1.23 -6.31
N ARG A 18 11.73 -2.51 -6.68
CA ARG A 18 12.97 -3.31 -6.62
C ARG A 18 14.06 -2.65 -7.44
N LEU A 19 13.80 -2.34 -8.71
CA LEU A 19 14.79 -1.70 -9.59
C LEU A 19 15.27 -0.36 -9.01
N ALA A 20 14.37 0.45 -8.47
CA ALA A 20 14.75 1.69 -7.79
C ALA A 20 15.69 1.44 -6.59
N ALA A 21 15.43 0.41 -5.79
CA ALA A 21 16.30 0.03 -4.67
C ALA A 21 17.70 -0.43 -5.11
N LEU A 22 17.86 -0.95 -6.34
CA LEU A 22 19.17 -1.41 -6.84
C LEU A 22 20.18 -0.27 -7.04
N PHE A 23 19.74 0.99 -7.10
CA PHE A 23 20.62 2.16 -7.17
C PHE A 23 21.20 2.58 -5.81
N ALA A 24 20.68 2.02 -4.70
CA ALA A 24 21.17 2.31 -3.37
C ALA A 24 22.42 1.48 -3.03
N THR A 25 23.16 1.90 -1.99
CA THR A 25 24.24 1.08 -1.42
C THR A 25 23.67 -0.25 -0.90
N PRO A 26 24.46 -1.33 -0.80
CA PRO A 26 23.95 -2.64 -0.37
C PRO A 26 23.14 -2.59 0.93
N GLN A 27 23.62 -1.86 1.93
CA GLN A 27 22.97 -1.74 3.24
C GLN A 27 21.64 -0.98 3.16
N VAL A 28 21.54 0.07 2.34
CA VAL A 28 20.29 0.81 2.14
C VAL A 28 19.32 0.02 1.29
N ARG A 29 19.83 -0.69 0.27
CA ARG A 29 19.02 -1.56 -0.60
C ARG A 29 18.32 -2.64 0.22
N ASP A 30 19.02 -3.38 1.08
CA ASP A 30 18.41 -4.45 1.88
C ASP A 30 17.28 -3.93 2.77
N ARG A 31 17.45 -2.72 3.33
CA ARG A 31 16.43 -2.01 4.12
C ARG A 31 15.22 -1.60 3.28
N LEU A 32 15.44 -1.08 2.08
CA LEU A 32 14.37 -0.73 1.14
C LEU A 32 13.59 -1.96 0.69
N LEU A 33 14.29 -3.07 0.41
CA LEU A 33 13.64 -4.33 0.05
C LEU A 33 12.78 -4.87 1.20
N ALA A 34 13.24 -4.79 2.45
CA ALA A 34 12.44 -5.16 3.62
C ALA A 34 11.17 -4.29 3.75
N LEU A 35 11.29 -2.97 3.59
CA LEU A 35 10.15 -2.03 3.58
C LEU A 35 9.14 -2.38 2.47
N TYR A 36 9.62 -2.63 1.25
CA TYR A 36 8.75 -2.92 0.12
C TYR A 36 8.11 -4.30 0.21
N ALA A 37 8.82 -5.30 0.73
CA ALA A 37 8.26 -6.62 1.04
C ALA A 37 7.14 -6.51 2.08
N PHE A 38 7.34 -5.73 3.15
CA PHE A 38 6.29 -5.44 4.13
C PHE A 38 5.06 -4.78 3.50
N ASN A 39 5.26 -3.72 2.70
CA ASN A 39 4.15 -3.07 2.00
C ASN A 39 3.40 -4.02 1.05
N HIS A 40 4.13 -4.92 0.37
CA HIS A 40 3.52 -5.93 -0.48
C HIS A 40 2.65 -6.91 0.32
N GLU A 41 3.16 -7.44 1.44
CA GLU A 41 2.40 -8.32 2.33
C GLU A 41 1.15 -7.65 2.87
N LEU A 42 1.23 -6.38 3.26
CA LEU A 42 0.08 -5.62 3.72
C LEU A 42 -0.97 -5.45 2.61
N GLY A 43 -0.53 -5.10 1.39
CA GLY A 43 -1.42 -4.87 0.25
C GLY A 43 -2.16 -6.13 -0.22
N LYS A 44 -1.52 -7.30 -0.15
CA LYS A 44 -2.13 -8.56 -0.63
C LYS A 44 -3.17 -9.15 0.33
N ILE A 45 -3.24 -8.68 1.59
CA ILE A 45 -4.13 -9.28 2.60
C ILE A 45 -5.61 -9.18 2.19
N ALA A 46 -6.01 -8.03 1.62
CA ALA A 46 -7.38 -7.82 1.15
C ALA A 46 -7.72 -8.70 -0.06
N ASP A 47 -6.77 -8.88 -0.98
CA ASP A 47 -6.97 -9.72 -2.17
C ASP A 47 -7.00 -11.23 -1.81
N ALA A 48 -6.27 -11.63 -0.78
CA ALA A 48 -6.11 -13.04 -0.38
C ALA A 48 -7.13 -13.54 0.66
N SER A 49 -8.01 -12.67 1.17
CA SER A 49 -8.97 -13.00 2.23
C SER A 49 -10.39 -12.76 1.72
N THR A 50 -11.14 -13.84 1.48
CA THR A 50 -12.56 -13.74 1.08
C THR A 50 -13.46 -13.30 2.23
N GLU A 51 -13.05 -13.56 3.47
CA GLU A 51 -13.78 -13.21 4.69
C GLU A 51 -13.08 -12.05 5.41
N SER A 52 -13.80 -10.94 5.64
CA SER A 52 -13.26 -9.72 6.28
C SER A 52 -12.60 -10.01 7.63
N MET A 53 -13.17 -10.91 8.43
CA MET A 53 -12.61 -11.30 9.74
C MET A 53 -11.20 -11.88 9.63
N ILE A 54 -10.94 -12.73 8.63
CA ILE A 54 -9.60 -13.31 8.40
C ILE A 54 -8.61 -12.21 8.00
N GLY A 55 -9.05 -11.26 7.18
CA GLY A 55 -8.26 -10.10 6.80
C GLY A 55 -7.86 -9.22 7.99
N GLU A 56 -8.82 -8.89 8.86
CA GLU A 56 -8.60 -8.12 10.09
C GLU A 56 -7.68 -8.84 11.06
N MET A 57 -7.83 -10.16 11.22
CA MET A 57 -6.93 -10.97 12.05
C MET A 57 -5.48 -10.91 11.53
N LYS A 58 -5.27 -10.98 10.21
CA LYS A 58 -3.93 -10.87 9.61
C LYS A 58 -3.31 -9.48 9.82
N LEU A 59 -4.08 -8.40 9.63
CA LEU A 59 -3.58 -7.04 9.89
C LEU A 59 -3.30 -6.81 11.38
N THR A 60 -4.14 -7.36 12.26
CA THR A 60 -3.91 -7.31 13.71
C THR A 60 -2.64 -8.07 14.08
N TRP A 61 -2.41 -9.24 13.49
CA TRP A 61 -1.16 -9.96 13.67
C TRP A 61 0.06 -9.12 13.26
N TRP A 62 -0.01 -8.38 12.14
CA TRP A 62 1.05 -7.47 11.72
C TRP A 62 1.24 -6.31 12.68
N ARG A 63 0.14 -5.73 13.21
CA ARG A 63 0.19 -4.70 14.25
C ARG A 63 0.99 -5.21 15.46
N ASP A 64 0.61 -6.36 15.99
CA ASP A 64 1.29 -6.97 17.14
C ASP A 64 2.74 -7.34 16.82
N ALA A 65 3.00 -7.84 15.61
CA ALA A 65 4.35 -8.21 15.17
C ALA A 65 5.29 -7.01 15.06
N VAL A 66 4.78 -5.85 14.62
CA VAL A 66 5.54 -4.60 14.60
C VAL A 66 5.73 -4.07 16.02
N SER A 67 4.68 -4.02 16.85
CA SER A 67 4.80 -3.56 18.24
C SER A 67 5.78 -4.40 19.06
N ASP A 68 5.83 -5.71 18.83
CA ASP A 68 6.82 -6.60 19.44
C ASP A 68 8.28 -6.14 19.16
N LEU A 69 8.55 -5.47 18.03
CA LEU A 69 9.88 -4.93 17.70
C LEU A 69 10.24 -3.67 18.50
N TYR A 70 9.25 -2.94 19.02
CA TYR A 70 9.41 -1.68 19.76
C TYR A 70 9.30 -1.84 21.28
N ALA A 71 9.00 -3.03 21.77
CA ALA A 71 8.95 -3.32 23.21
C ALA A 71 10.30 -3.08 23.90
N GLU A 72 10.29 -2.85 25.24
CA GLU A 72 11.51 -2.65 26.05
C GLU A 72 12.54 -3.76 25.84
N THR A 73 12.06 -5.00 25.68
CA THR A 73 12.84 -6.14 25.19
C THR A 73 12.28 -6.54 23.83
N PRO A 74 12.93 -6.15 22.71
CA PRO A 74 12.42 -6.43 21.37
C PRO A 74 12.27 -7.92 21.12
N LYS A 75 11.12 -8.30 20.56
CA LYS A 75 10.80 -9.68 20.18
C LYS A 75 10.66 -9.77 18.67
N VAL A 76 11.70 -10.27 18.02
CA VAL A 76 11.65 -10.56 16.57
C VAL A 76 10.94 -11.89 16.37
N ARG A 77 9.72 -11.86 15.82
CA ARG A 77 9.01 -13.09 15.42
C ARG A 77 9.81 -13.80 14.32
N ARG A 78 9.69 -15.13 14.24
CA ARG A 78 10.32 -15.92 13.17
C ARG A 78 9.58 -15.73 11.85
N HIS A 79 9.88 -14.62 11.18
CA HIS A 79 9.32 -14.24 9.89
C HIS A 79 10.33 -13.32 9.20
N ALA A 80 10.67 -13.60 7.93
CA ALA A 80 11.71 -12.88 7.21
C ALA A 80 11.52 -11.35 7.26
N ILE A 81 10.28 -10.90 7.03
CA ILE A 81 9.94 -9.47 7.13
C ILE A 81 10.16 -8.88 8.52
N THR A 82 9.72 -9.52 9.61
CA THR A 82 9.96 -8.97 10.95
C THR A 82 11.47 -8.93 11.28
N GLU A 83 12.24 -9.90 10.78
CA GLU A 83 13.70 -9.90 10.87
C GLU A 83 14.33 -8.75 10.06
N GLY A 84 13.82 -8.48 8.85
CA GLY A 84 14.26 -7.37 8.01
C GLY A 84 13.85 -5.98 8.53
N LEU A 85 12.73 -5.88 9.25
CA LEU A 85 12.26 -4.64 9.86
C LEU A 85 12.95 -4.33 11.20
N ALA A 86 13.41 -5.33 11.95
CA ALA A 86 14.00 -5.13 13.27
C ALA A 86 15.15 -4.08 13.29
N PRO A 87 16.10 -4.05 12.32
CA PRO A 87 17.14 -3.03 12.26
C PRO A 87 16.63 -1.61 11.97
N LEU A 88 15.40 -1.47 11.47
CA LEU A 88 14.80 -0.17 11.10
C LEU A 88 14.13 0.53 12.28
N THR A 89 13.95 -0.14 13.42
CA THR A 89 13.28 0.41 14.61
C THR A 89 13.96 1.66 15.16
N GLN A 90 15.27 1.80 14.96
CA GLN A 90 16.05 2.98 15.37
C GLN A 90 15.94 4.15 14.37
N MET A 91 15.46 3.89 13.15
CA MET A 91 15.37 4.87 12.06
C MET A 91 13.94 5.35 11.82
N ILE A 92 12.97 4.46 12.04
CA ILE A 92 11.56 4.71 11.76
C ILE A 92 10.78 4.61 13.07
N PRO A 93 9.99 5.63 13.45
CA PRO A 93 9.11 5.55 14.61
C PRO A 93 8.02 4.49 14.41
N GLU A 94 7.61 3.79 15.48
CA GLU A 94 6.54 2.79 15.45
C GLU A 94 5.27 3.30 14.75
N ALA A 95 4.87 4.54 15.06
CA ALA A 95 3.68 5.18 14.52
C ALA A 95 3.64 5.23 12.98
N GLU A 96 4.80 5.26 12.31
CA GLU A 96 4.85 5.26 10.85
C GLU A 96 4.50 3.89 10.26
N TRP A 97 4.95 2.80 10.89
CA TRP A 97 4.56 1.45 10.51
C TRP A 97 3.09 1.19 10.78
N MET A 98 2.60 1.64 11.95
CA MET A 98 1.18 1.54 12.28
C MET A 98 0.33 2.28 11.25
N GLY A 99 0.76 3.47 10.82
CA GLY A 99 0.08 4.21 9.75
C GLY A 99 -0.07 3.42 8.45
N LEU A 100 0.92 2.60 8.05
CA LEU A 100 0.81 1.73 6.87
C LEU A 100 -0.17 0.57 7.09
N ILE A 101 -0.21 -0.01 8.29
CA ILE A 101 -1.11 -1.11 8.63
C ILE A 101 -2.56 -0.63 8.71
N GLU A 102 -2.81 0.46 9.44
CA GLU A 102 -4.15 1.01 9.65
C GLU A 102 -4.82 1.39 8.32
N ALA A 103 -4.07 1.99 7.39
CA ALA A 103 -4.59 2.34 6.08
C ALA A 103 -5.12 1.14 5.27
N ARG A 104 -4.73 -0.09 5.63
CA ARG A 104 -5.16 -1.32 4.94
C ARG A 104 -6.44 -1.92 5.52
N PHE A 105 -6.87 -1.50 6.71
CA PHE A 105 -8.19 -1.90 7.22
C PHE A 105 -9.31 -1.40 6.30
N ASP A 106 -9.13 -0.25 5.66
CA ASP A 106 -10.06 0.24 4.65
C ASP A 106 -10.19 -0.74 3.47
N ASP A 107 -9.12 -1.41 3.06
CA ASP A 107 -9.16 -2.41 2.00
C ASP A 107 -9.95 -3.67 2.43
N ILE A 108 -9.90 -4.04 3.71
CA ILE A 108 -10.66 -5.18 4.27
C ILE A 108 -12.15 -4.89 4.40
N SER A 109 -12.50 -3.63 4.73
CA SER A 109 -13.88 -3.19 4.82
C SER A 109 -14.62 -3.24 3.48
N ALA A 110 -13.88 -3.27 2.37
CA ALA A 110 -14.39 -3.21 1.00
C ALA A 110 -15.35 -2.02 0.74
N ARG A 111 -15.27 -0.95 1.57
CA ARG A 111 -16.11 0.24 1.43
C ARG A 111 -15.71 1.04 0.18
N PRO A 112 -16.64 1.30 -0.77
CA PRO A 112 -16.37 2.16 -1.92
C PRO A 112 -15.93 3.55 -1.48
N PHE A 113 -15.06 4.19 -2.27
CA PHE A 113 -14.69 5.59 -2.04
C PHE A 113 -15.89 6.51 -2.32
N ALA A 114 -16.16 7.44 -1.42
CA ALA A 114 -17.24 8.40 -1.57
C ALA A 114 -16.90 9.51 -2.57
N SER A 115 -15.64 9.95 -2.62
CA SER A 115 -15.19 11.06 -3.46
C SER A 115 -13.71 10.93 -3.87
N LEU A 116 -13.24 11.85 -4.72
CA LEU A 116 -11.82 11.97 -5.07
C LEU A 116 -10.94 12.24 -3.84
N GLU A 117 -11.42 13.04 -2.89
CA GLU A 117 -10.69 13.38 -1.66
C GLU A 117 -10.43 12.13 -0.81
N GLU A 118 -11.40 11.21 -0.70
CA GLU A 118 -11.17 9.94 -0.01
C GLU A 118 -10.12 9.06 -0.72
N ILE A 119 -10.11 9.06 -2.06
CA ILE A 119 -9.10 8.35 -2.84
C ILE A 119 -7.71 8.94 -2.58
N ILE A 120 -7.60 10.27 -2.61
CA ILE A 120 -6.33 10.97 -2.33
C ILE A 120 -5.88 10.70 -0.89
N ALA A 121 -6.78 10.76 0.10
CA ALA A 121 -6.45 10.47 1.49
C ALA A 121 -5.93 9.04 1.68
N TYR A 122 -6.55 8.06 1.01
CA TYR A 122 -6.07 6.67 1.01
C TYR A 122 -4.67 6.54 0.36
N VAL A 123 -4.44 7.23 -0.76
CA VAL A 123 -3.13 7.26 -1.44
C VAL A 123 -2.06 7.92 -0.58
N ASP A 124 -2.42 8.98 0.14
CA ASP A 124 -1.52 9.66 1.07
C ASP A 124 -1.13 8.77 2.26
N ALA A 125 -2.12 8.07 2.82
CA ALA A 125 -1.91 7.15 3.93
C ALA A 125 -1.08 5.91 3.54
N THR A 126 -1.08 5.53 2.26
CA THR A 126 -0.39 4.33 1.75
C THR A 126 0.87 4.67 0.93
N ALA A 127 0.70 5.09 -0.32
CA ALA A 127 1.80 5.27 -1.28
C ALA A 127 2.71 6.46 -0.92
N VAL A 128 2.16 7.60 -0.50
CA VAL A 128 2.97 8.75 -0.08
C VAL A 128 3.75 8.43 1.19
N ARG A 129 3.10 7.81 2.19
CA ARG A 129 3.78 7.34 3.40
C ARG A 129 4.94 6.41 3.06
N LEU A 130 4.73 5.44 2.16
CA LEU A 130 5.78 4.53 1.72
C LEU A 130 6.96 5.26 1.07
N VAL A 131 6.71 6.25 0.21
CA VAL A 131 7.75 7.07 -0.42
C VAL A 131 8.54 7.86 0.64
N ARG A 132 7.86 8.44 1.64
CA ARG A 132 8.52 9.16 2.74
C ARG A 132 9.43 8.24 3.55
N LEU A 133 8.98 7.03 3.87
CA LEU A 133 9.80 6.04 4.59
C LEU A 133 10.99 5.58 3.76
N ALA A 134 10.80 5.31 2.48
CA ALA A 134 11.90 4.95 1.58
C ALA A 134 12.94 6.07 1.47
N ALA A 135 12.50 7.33 1.34
CA ALA A 135 13.40 8.48 1.32
C ALA A 135 14.18 8.62 2.63
N GLY A 136 13.52 8.42 3.78
CA GLY A 136 14.17 8.42 5.10
C GLY A 136 15.21 7.32 5.25
N ILE A 137 14.89 6.09 4.83
CA ILE A 137 15.84 4.96 4.82
C ILE A 137 17.06 5.26 3.93
N ALA A 138 16.83 5.90 2.78
CA ALA A 138 17.88 6.28 1.84
C ALA A 138 18.68 7.51 2.27
N GLY A 139 18.26 8.22 3.32
CA GLY A 139 18.88 9.49 3.73
C GLY A 139 18.73 10.59 2.67
N ALA A 140 17.69 10.52 1.84
CA ALA A 140 17.48 11.44 0.73
C ALA A 140 16.84 12.75 1.21
N GLU A 141 17.46 13.89 0.87
CA GLU A 141 16.93 15.22 1.15
C GLU A 141 15.96 15.64 0.03
N ILE A 142 14.71 15.18 0.12
CA ILE A 142 13.65 15.51 -0.82
C ILE A 142 12.60 16.38 -0.11
N GLY A 143 12.25 17.51 -0.69
CA GLY A 143 11.20 18.37 -0.14
C GLY A 143 9.83 17.67 -0.09
N PRO A 144 8.98 17.97 0.92
CA PRO A 144 7.72 17.27 1.16
C PRO A 144 6.79 17.26 -0.06
N CYS A 145 6.65 18.38 -0.76
CA CYS A 145 5.79 18.48 -1.94
C CYS A 145 6.22 17.53 -3.07
N ARG A 146 7.53 17.28 -3.25
CA ARG A 146 8.02 16.35 -4.28
C ARG A 146 7.75 14.90 -3.90
N MET A 147 7.89 14.55 -2.62
CA MET A 147 7.56 13.21 -2.12
C MET A 147 6.05 12.94 -2.23
N GLU A 148 5.23 13.92 -1.89
CA GLU A 148 3.77 13.84 -2.04
C GLU A 148 3.37 13.67 -3.50
N ALA A 149 3.92 14.49 -4.42
CA ALA A 149 3.65 14.35 -5.84
C ALA A 149 4.08 12.99 -6.39
N ALA A 150 5.28 12.50 -6.03
CA ALA A 150 5.77 11.19 -6.46
C ALA A 150 4.91 10.05 -5.90
N GLY A 151 4.57 10.10 -4.62
CA GLY A 151 3.73 9.10 -3.96
C GLY A 151 2.29 9.08 -4.51
N ARG A 152 1.70 10.24 -4.77
CA ARG A 152 0.37 10.35 -5.38
C ARG A 152 0.37 9.85 -6.82
N ALA A 153 1.33 10.28 -7.64
CA ALA A 153 1.46 9.79 -9.01
C ALA A 153 1.59 8.25 -9.03
N TRP A 154 2.42 7.68 -8.16
CA TRP A 154 2.58 6.23 -8.05
C TRP A 154 1.30 5.53 -7.57
N GLY A 155 0.68 6.04 -6.50
CA GLY A 155 -0.50 5.44 -5.89
C GLY A 155 -1.72 5.49 -6.79
N LEU A 156 -2.03 6.64 -7.39
CA LEU A 156 -3.17 6.81 -8.29
C LEU A 156 -2.99 5.97 -9.56
N THR A 157 -1.79 5.95 -10.16
CA THR A 157 -1.48 5.08 -11.30
C THR A 157 -1.63 3.61 -10.94
N GLY A 158 -1.15 3.20 -9.76
CA GLY A 158 -1.31 1.84 -9.25
C GLY A 158 -2.77 1.44 -9.07
N LEU A 159 -3.59 2.34 -8.52
CA LEU A 159 -5.02 2.16 -8.36
C LEU A 159 -5.73 1.98 -9.72
N LEU A 160 -5.43 2.84 -10.70
CA LEU A 160 -5.98 2.74 -12.06
C LEU A 160 -5.56 1.45 -12.76
N ARG A 161 -4.30 1.04 -12.65
CA ARG A 161 -3.81 -0.24 -13.20
C ARG A 161 -4.51 -1.44 -12.55
N ALA A 162 -4.84 -1.34 -11.27
CA ALA A 162 -5.57 -2.37 -10.53
C ALA A 162 -7.09 -2.27 -10.67
N PHE A 163 -7.62 -1.37 -11.51
CA PHE A 163 -9.06 -1.09 -11.61
C PHE A 163 -9.93 -2.36 -11.71
N PRO A 164 -9.67 -3.33 -12.62
CA PRO A 164 -10.56 -4.48 -12.76
C PRO A 164 -10.60 -5.36 -11.52
N LEU A 165 -9.47 -5.52 -10.83
CA LEU A 165 -9.37 -6.28 -9.59
C LEU A 165 -10.10 -5.55 -8.45
N ARG A 166 -9.83 -4.25 -8.31
CA ARG A 166 -10.43 -3.44 -7.25
C ARG A 166 -11.94 -3.24 -7.42
N ALA A 167 -12.43 -3.15 -8.66
CA ALA A 167 -13.86 -3.08 -8.93
C ALA A 167 -14.62 -4.33 -8.47
N ARG A 168 -14.01 -5.52 -8.58
CA ARG A 168 -14.62 -6.78 -8.12
C ARG A 168 -14.80 -6.84 -6.60
N ILE A 169 -13.94 -6.17 -5.85
CA ILE A 169 -14.03 -6.06 -4.39
C ILE A 169 -14.70 -4.75 -3.93
N GLY A 170 -15.42 -4.05 -4.82
CA GLY A 170 -16.16 -2.83 -4.46
C GLY A 170 -15.29 -1.59 -4.16
N ARG A 171 -13.99 -1.64 -4.47
CA ARG A 171 -12.98 -0.60 -4.15
C ARG A 171 -12.39 0.07 -5.39
N ALA A 172 -13.18 0.15 -6.46
CA ALA A 172 -12.74 0.79 -7.70
C ALA A 172 -12.22 2.22 -7.44
N PRO A 173 -11.21 2.68 -8.19
CA PRO A 173 -10.65 4.02 -8.04
C PRO A 173 -11.54 5.07 -8.73
N ALA A 174 -12.80 5.13 -8.33
CA ALA A 174 -13.78 6.12 -8.75
C ALA A 174 -14.61 6.50 -7.52
N GLY A 175 -14.76 7.81 -7.29
CA GLY A 175 -15.60 8.33 -6.22
C GLY A 175 -17.09 8.07 -6.51
N GLY A 176 -17.88 7.87 -5.47
CA GLY A 176 -19.33 7.73 -5.57
C GLY A 176 -19.99 8.95 -6.23
N ASP A 177 -19.48 10.14 -5.99
CA ASP A 177 -19.86 11.38 -6.67
C ASP A 177 -19.64 11.34 -8.19
N ALA A 178 -18.46 10.91 -8.64
CA ALA A 178 -18.10 10.78 -10.05
C ALA A 178 -18.91 9.66 -10.74
N LEU A 179 -19.17 8.56 -10.03
CA LEU A 179 -20.03 7.49 -10.52
C LEU A 179 -21.48 7.96 -10.66
N ALA A 180 -22.01 8.69 -9.68
CA ALA A 180 -23.36 9.23 -9.72
C ALA A 180 -23.55 10.20 -10.90
N ALA A 181 -22.54 11.02 -11.21
CA ALA A 181 -22.57 11.95 -12.35
C ALA A 181 -22.79 11.26 -13.70
N VAL A 182 -22.32 10.01 -13.86
CA VAL A 182 -22.52 9.20 -15.09
C VAL A 182 -23.68 8.21 -15.00
N GLY A 183 -24.51 8.34 -13.96
CA GLY A 183 -25.63 7.45 -13.69
C GLY A 183 -25.18 6.02 -13.37
N ALA A 184 -24.07 5.86 -12.67
CA ALA A 184 -23.52 4.58 -12.22
C ALA A 184 -23.48 4.50 -10.70
N THR A 185 -23.32 3.27 -10.19
CA THR A 185 -23.06 2.99 -8.78
C THR A 185 -21.84 2.08 -8.66
N PRO A 186 -21.19 2.00 -7.49
CA PRO A 186 -20.08 1.06 -7.29
C PRO A 186 -20.44 -0.39 -7.63
N ALA A 187 -21.67 -0.81 -7.33
CA ALA A 187 -22.17 -2.16 -7.64
C ALA A 187 -22.26 -2.45 -9.15
N MET A 188 -22.50 -1.42 -9.97
CA MET A 188 -22.58 -1.56 -11.44
C MET A 188 -21.19 -1.79 -12.06
N LEU A 189 -20.11 -1.35 -11.42
CA LEU A 189 -18.75 -1.55 -11.94
C LEU A 189 -18.37 -3.03 -12.01
N ALA A 190 -18.79 -3.83 -11.03
CA ALA A 190 -18.54 -5.27 -11.00
C ALA A 190 -19.29 -6.04 -12.11
N GLN A 191 -20.38 -5.46 -12.63
CA GLN A 191 -21.24 -6.07 -13.66
C GLN A 191 -20.83 -5.66 -15.09
N GLY A 192 -19.85 -4.76 -15.21
CA GLY A 192 -19.45 -4.15 -16.47
C GLY A 192 -20.16 -2.82 -16.70
N LEU A 193 -19.37 -1.75 -16.76
CA LEU A 193 -19.81 -0.42 -17.18
C LEU A 193 -19.19 -0.14 -18.56
N GLY A 194 -19.94 0.50 -19.47
CA GLY A 194 -19.41 0.84 -20.80
C GLY A 194 -18.15 1.70 -20.72
N GLU A 195 -17.23 1.53 -21.66
CA GLU A 195 -15.90 2.17 -21.66
C GLU A 195 -15.96 3.69 -21.47
N GLU A 196 -16.87 4.36 -22.17
CA GLU A 196 -17.06 5.82 -22.07
C GLU A 196 -17.42 6.27 -20.64
N LYS A 197 -18.37 5.57 -20.00
CA LYS A 197 -18.79 5.88 -18.63
C LYS A 197 -17.69 5.61 -17.61
N ILE A 198 -16.89 4.55 -17.81
CA ILE A 198 -15.71 4.29 -16.98
C ILE A 198 -14.71 5.43 -17.14
N ALA A 199 -14.38 5.80 -18.38
CA ALA A 199 -13.42 6.85 -18.68
C ALA A 199 -13.82 8.20 -18.06
N GLU A 200 -15.11 8.52 -18.09
CA GLU A 200 -15.64 9.73 -17.46
C GLU A 200 -15.62 9.65 -15.92
N ALA A 201 -15.99 8.51 -15.33
CA ALA A 201 -16.00 8.32 -13.87
C ALA A 201 -14.60 8.35 -13.24
N ILE A 202 -13.57 7.85 -13.94
CA ILE A 202 -12.18 7.87 -13.45
C ILE A 202 -11.42 9.13 -13.84
N ARG A 203 -12.01 10.02 -14.66
CA ARG A 203 -11.36 11.24 -15.13
C ARG A 203 -10.76 12.08 -13.99
N PRO A 204 -11.44 12.31 -12.85
CA PRO A 204 -10.87 13.09 -11.74
C PRO A 204 -9.63 12.46 -11.10
N VAL A 205 -9.42 11.14 -11.26
CA VAL A 205 -8.23 10.42 -10.76
C VAL A 205 -7.09 10.48 -11.78
N ARG A 206 -7.41 10.69 -13.07
CA ARG A 206 -6.46 10.70 -14.18
C ARG A 206 -5.85 12.09 -14.44
N GLU A 207 -6.60 13.15 -14.20
CA GLU A 207 -6.25 14.56 -14.45
C GLU A 207 -5.66 15.22 -13.21
#